data_AF-A0A376FE24-F1
#
_entry.id   AF-A0A376FE24-F1
#
_cell.length_a   1.000
_cell.length_b   1.000
_cell.length_c   1.000
_cell.angle_alpha   90.00
_cell.angle_beta   90.00
_cell.angle_gamma   90.00
#
_symmetry.space_group_name_H-M   'P 1'
#
loop_
_entity.id
_entity.type
_entity.pdbx_description
1 polymer ?
#
loop_
_entity_poly.entity_id
_entity_poly.type
_entity_poly.pdbx_seq_one_letter_code
_entity_poly.pdbx_strand_id
1 'polypeptide(L)' 'MQELAIGKPYRHLKVGYFRKRHEDRNTKIPKRYSVHAALSLKGDWLEKAGFTTHSRVRVGVEHGKIVIE' A
#
# COMPACT_ATOMS: atom_id res chain seq x y z
N MET A 1 2.61 -30.28 4.53
CA MET A 1 2.12 -29.01 3.96
C MET A 1 1.59 -28.20 5.13
N GLN A 2 2.35 -27.21 5.63
CA GLN A 2 1.93 -26.43 6.79
C GLN A 2 0.80 -25.49 6.36
N GLU A 3 -0.39 -25.75 6.87
CA GLU A 3 -1.55 -24.88 6.75
C GLU A 3 -1.23 -23.59 7.54
N LEU A 4 -0.90 -22.52 6.82
CA LEU A 4 -0.70 -21.20 7.42
C LEU A 4 -2.07 -20.72 7.92
N ALA A 5 -2.43 -21.11 9.14
CA ALA A 5 -3.65 -20.68 9.78
C ALA A 5 -3.67 -19.14 9.85
N ILE A 6 -4.46 -18.51 8.98
CA ILE A 6 -4.63 -17.06 8.92
C ILE A 6 -5.41 -16.66 10.18
N GLY A 7 -4.70 -16.37 11.27
CA GLY A 7 -5.31 -16.14 12.59
C GLY A 7 -6.24 -14.92 12.67
N LYS A 8 -6.22 -14.01 11.68
CA LYS A 8 -7.18 -12.90 11.56
C LYS A 8 -7.51 -12.66 10.08
N PRO A 9 -8.75 -12.95 9.63
CA PRO A 9 -9.12 -12.81 8.21
C PRO A 9 -9.21 -11.34 7.77
N TYR A 10 -9.40 -10.41 8.69
CA TYR A 10 -9.54 -8.98 8.40
C TYR A 10 -8.55 -8.13 9.18
N ARG A 11 -8.06 -7.07 8.52
CA ARG A 11 -7.27 -6.00 9.11
C ARG A 11 -8.00 -4.68 8.90
N HIS A 12 -8.29 -3.98 9.98
CA HIS A 12 -8.89 -2.64 9.91
C HIS A 12 -7.77 -1.62 9.71
N LEU A 13 -7.75 -1.01 8.54
CA LEU A 13 -6.77 0.00 8.17
C LEU A 13 -7.50 1.32 7.87
N LYS A 14 -6.84 2.43 8.19
CA LYS A 14 -7.35 3.77 7.85
C LYS A 14 -6.71 4.24 6.57
N VAL A 15 -7.53 4.76 5.64
CA VAL A 15 -7.04 5.49 4.47
C VAL A 15 -6.45 6.81 4.95
N GLY A 16 -5.16 6.97 4.75
CA GLY A 16 -4.43 8.20 4.99
C GLY A 16 -4.24 8.98 3.70
N TYR A 17 -3.22 9.83 3.68
CA TYR A 17 -2.84 10.56 2.49
C TYR A 17 -1.32 10.49 2.25
N PHE A 18 -0.91 10.56 0.99
CA PHE A 18 0.47 10.83 0.60
C PHE A 18 0.56 12.23 -0.04
N ARG A 19 1.60 12.98 0.33
CA ARG A 19 1.88 14.28 -0.24
C ARG A 19 2.97 14.16 -1.30
N LYS A 20 2.67 14.60 -2.52
CA LYS A 20 3.67 14.75 -3.57
C LYS A 20 4.17 16.19 -3.61
N ARG A 21 5.46 16.39 -3.36
CA ARG A 21 6.13 17.70 -3.56
C ARG A 21 6.43 17.87 -5.05
N HIS A 22 6.04 19.02 -5.60
CA HIS A 22 6.42 19.43 -6.95
C HIS A 22 7.47 20.52 -6.83
N GLU A 23 8.69 20.23 -7.26
CA GLU A 23 9.81 21.16 -7.25
C GLU A 23 10.17 21.62 -8.66
N ASP A 24 10.68 22.83 -8.76
CA ASP A 24 11.37 23.26 -9.97
C ASP A 24 12.61 22.41 -10.19
N ARG A 25 12.81 21.88 -11.40
CA ARG A 25 13.97 21.03 -11.71
C ARG A 25 15.29 21.79 -11.54
N ASN A 26 15.29 23.08 -11.86
CA ASN A 26 16.50 23.90 -11.91
C ASN A 26 16.79 24.53 -10.54
N THR A 27 15.78 25.04 -9.84
CA THR A 27 15.98 25.76 -8.57
C THR A 27 15.73 24.91 -7.33
N LYS A 28 15.12 23.72 -7.45
CA LYS A 28 14.72 22.84 -6.34
C LYS A 28 13.72 23.47 -5.35
N ILE A 29 13.21 24.65 -5.67
CA ILE A 29 12.21 25.35 -4.87
C ILE A 29 10.85 24.64 -5.04
N PRO A 30 10.14 24.31 -3.95
CA PRO A 30 8.82 23.72 -4.03
C PRO A 30 7.80 24.73 -4.58
N LYS A 31 7.11 24.37 -5.66
CA LYS A 31 6.03 25.19 -6.24
C LYS A 31 4.68 24.90 -5.61
N ARG A 32 4.41 23.61 -5.34
CA ARG A 32 3.15 23.16 -4.76
C ARG A 32 3.26 21.76 -4.16
N TYR A 33 2.23 21.39 -3.40
CA TYR A 33 2.01 20.04 -2.92
C TYR A 33 0.69 19.50 -3.46
N SER A 34 0.67 18.25 -3.86
CA SER A 34 -0.57 17.50 -4.14
C SER A 34 -0.80 16.48 -3.03
N VAL A 35 -2.08 16.21 -2.73
CA VAL A 35 -2.50 15.24 -1.73
C VAL A 35 -3.27 14.14 -2.44
N HIS A 36 -2.93 12.89 -2.17
CA HIS A 36 -3.60 11.72 -2.74
C HIS A 36 -3.93 10.72 -1.64
N ALA A 37 -4.99 9.92 -1.83
CA ALA A 37 -5.33 8.85 -0.91
C ALA A 37 -4.21 7.80 -0.85
N ALA A 38 -3.96 7.26 0.35
CA ALA A 38 -2.93 6.25 0.55
C ALA A 38 -3.37 5.21 1.58
N LEU A 39 -3.07 3.94 1.29
CA LEU A 39 -3.25 2.82 2.21
C LEU A 39 -1.87 2.26 2.56
N SER A 40 -1.63 2.01 3.85
CA SER A 40 -0.36 1.41 4.32
C SER A 40 -0.58 -0.04 4.71
N LEU A 41 -0.02 -0.96 3.92
CA LEU A 41 0.03 -2.39 4.21
C LEU A 41 1.44 -2.71 4.71
N LYS A 42 1.60 -2.98 6.01
CA LYS A 42 2.90 -3.23 6.64
C LYS A 42 2.80 -4.26 7.76
N GLY A 43 3.87 -5.04 7.94
CA GLY A 43 4.07 -5.96 9.06
C GLY A 43 4.06 -7.44 8.65
N ASP A 44 4.49 -8.31 9.58
CA ASP A 44 4.73 -9.75 9.38
C ASP A 44 3.51 -10.53 8.89
N TRP A 45 2.31 -9.97 9.02
CA TRP A 45 1.08 -10.58 8.53
C TRP A 45 1.03 -10.66 7.00
N LEU A 46 1.76 -9.81 6.28
CA LEU A 46 1.88 -9.88 4.83
C LEU A 46 2.63 -11.15 4.40
N GLU A 47 3.75 -11.46 5.06
CA GLU A 47 4.51 -12.69 4.79
C GLU A 47 3.69 -13.93 5.14
N LYS A 48 2.92 -13.89 6.25
CA LYS A 48 1.97 -14.95 6.62
C LYS A 48 0.85 -15.13 5.59
N ALA A 49 0.52 -14.09 4.84
CA ALA A 49 -0.42 -14.13 3.73
C ALA A 49 0.24 -14.51 2.39
N GLY A 50 1.55 -14.83 2.38
CA GLY A 50 2.29 -15.22 1.19
C GLY A 50 2.94 -14.07 0.42
N PHE A 51 2.75 -12.82 0.85
CA PHE A 51 3.38 -11.65 0.25
C PHE A 51 4.79 -11.46 0.81
N THR A 52 5.76 -12.16 0.22
CA THR A 52 7.18 -12.06 0.62
C THR A 52 7.89 -10.86 -0.01
N THR A 53 9.04 -10.48 0.55
CA THR A 53 9.86 -9.40 -0.02
C THR A 53 10.32 -9.73 -1.44
N HIS A 54 10.43 -8.71 -2.28
CA HIS A 54 10.82 -8.82 -3.70
C HIS A 54 9.84 -9.61 -4.59
N SER A 55 8.68 -10.02 -4.07
CA SER A 55 7.63 -10.65 -4.86
C SER A 55 6.82 -9.63 -5.65
N ARG A 56 6.43 -10.00 -6.88
CA ARG A 56 5.47 -9.23 -7.66
C ARG A 56 4.07 -9.61 -7.21
N VAL A 57 3.21 -8.61 -7.11
CA VAL A 57 1.79 -8.78 -6.76
C VAL A 57 0.92 -8.17 -7.85
N ARG A 58 -0.26 -8.73 -8.05
CA ARG A 58 -1.30 -8.15 -8.90
C ARG A 58 -2.27 -7.37 -8.01
N VAL A 59 -2.69 -6.21 -8.48
CA VAL A 59 -3.68 -5.38 -7.78
C VAL A 59 -4.89 -5.20 -8.68
N GLY A 60 -5.97 -5.89 -8.37
CA GLY A 60 -7.29 -5.68 -8.97
C GLY A 60 -7.98 -4.49 -8.31
N VAL A 61 -8.58 -3.60 -9.12
CA VAL A 61 -9.24 -2.39 -8.64
C VAL A 61 -10.70 -2.41 -9.08
N GLU A 62 -11.60 -2.32 -8.11
CA GLU A 62 -13.05 -2.23 -8.28
C GLU A 62 -13.60 -1.07 -7.43
N HIS A 63 -14.86 -0.68 -7.67
CA HIS A 63 -15.46 0.39 -6.89
C HIS A 63 -15.58 0.00 -5.41
N GLY A 64 -14.85 0.72 -4.53
CA GLY A 64 -14.84 0.47 -3.09
C GLY A 64 -14.03 -0.76 -2.65
N LYS A 65 -13.33 -1.44 -3.56
CA LYS A 65 -12.62 -2.69 -3.27
C LYS A 65 -11.30 -2.78 -4.02
N ILE A 66 -10.29 -3.28 -3.31
CA ILE A 66 -8.99 -3.60 -3.89
C ILE A 66 -8.69 -5.05 -3.54
N VAL A 67 -8.30 -5.84 -4.53
CA VAL A 67 -7.89 -7.24 -4.37
C VAL A 67 -6.40 -7.33 -4.68
N ILE A 68 -5.64 -7.96 -3.79
CA ILE A 68 -4.20 -8.16 -3.94
C ILE A 68 -3.95 -9.66 -4.03
N GLU A 69 -3.27 -10.07 -5.11
CA GLU A 69 -2.98 -11.46 -5.46
C GLU A 69 -1.49 -11.67 -5.69
#